data_AF-A0AAX2AB19-F1
#
_entry.id   AF-A0AAX2AB19-F1
#
_cell.length_a   1.000
_cell.length_b   1.000
_cell.length_c   1.000
_cell.angle_alpha   90.00
_cell.angle_beta   90.00
_cell.angle_gamma   90.00
#
_symmetry.space_group_name_H-M   'P 1'
#
loop_
_entity.id
_entity.type
_entity.pdbx_description
1 polymer ?
#
loop_
_entity_poly.entity_id
_entity_poly.type
_entity_poly.pdbx_seq_one_letter_code
_entity_poly.pdbx_strand_id
1 'polypeptide(L)'
;MNCELVYLVQTDTTVGFSSTNDEKLSNLKKRPTTQKILQVVDSFTTLKQYTRVPKNHKKLVRKARKTTFIYPNTHSFRIISKEDKFYDFVRKFKNIYSTSANITTKSFDEEFARTNANIIVETKEGFSETVSSSIYLLKKKKLKKIR
;
A
#
# COMPACT_ATOMS: atom_id res chain seq x y z
N MET A 1 -18.34 1.26 0.39
CA MET A 1 -17.61 0.24 1.17
C MET A 1 -17.38 0.82 2.56
N ASN A 2 -17.41 -0.01 3.60
CA ASN A 2 -17.19 0.46 4.98
C ASN A 2 -15.69 0.70 5.19
N CYS A 3 -15.35 1.94 5.53
CA CYS A 3 -13.98 2.41 5.64
C CYS A 3 -13.24 1.80 6.87
N GLU A 4 -13.99 1.47 7.93
CA GLU A 4 -13.42 1.02 9.22
C GLU A 4 -13.04 -0.47 9.28
N LEU A 5 -13.36 -1.24 8.25
CA LEU A 5 -13.08 -2.68 8.20
C LEU A 5 -11.67 -2.96 7.71
N VAL A 6 -11.12 -4.10 8.15
CA VAL A 6 -9.86 -4.66 7.63
C VAL A 6 -10.19 -5.62 6.50
N TYR A 7 -9.71 -5.30 5.30
CA TYR A 7 -9.87 -6.11 4.11
C TYR A 7 -8.59 -6.90 3.83
N LEU A 8 -8.72 -8.22 3.68
CA LEU A 8 -7.66 -9.06 3.13
C LEU A 8 -7.80 -9.11 1.61
N VAL A 9 -6.75 -8.67 0.91
CA VAL A 9 -6.76 -8.44 -0.54
C VAL A 9 -5.43 -8.89 -1.14
N GLN A 10 -5.48 -9.47 -2.34
CA GLN A 10 -4.29 -9.60 -3.17
C GLN A 10 -3.93 -8.22 -3.73
N THR A 11 -2.74 -7.70 -3.42
CA THR A 11 -2.27 -6.41 -3.97
C THR A 11 -1.49 -6.61 -5.27
N ASP A 12 -1.04 -5.51 -5.90
CA ASP A 12 -0.12 -5.51 -7.05
C ASP A 12 1.26 -6.15 -6.74
N THR A 13 1.52 -6.37 -5.45
CA THR A 13 2.66 -7.09 -4.91
C THR A 13 2.17 -8.34 -4.16
N THR A 14 2.33 -8.37 -2.85
CA THR A 14 1.96 -9.52 -2.00
C THR A 14 0.53 -9.41 -1.46
N VAL A 15 0.09 -10.38 -0.69
CA VAL A 15 -1.15 -10.33 0.08
C VAL A 15 -1.08 -9.19 1.10
N GLY A 16 -2.13 -8.39 1.19
CA GLY A 16 -2.15 -7.20 2.04
C GLY A 16 -3.43 -7.06 2.84
N PHE A 17 -3.28 -6.47 4.03
CA PHE A 17 -4.39 -5.86 4.74
C PHE A 17 -4.56 -4.42 4.28
N SER A 18 -5.79 -4.05 3.98
CA SER A 18 -6.15 -2.69 3.60
C SER A 18 -7.29 -2.17 4.47
N SER A 19 -7.21 -0.92 4.92
CA SER A 19 -8.24 -0.24 5.71
C SER A 19 -8.03 1.27 5.63
N THR A 20 -9.04 2.08 5.93
CA THR A 20 -8.82 3.53 6.12
C THR A 20 -8.31 3.85 7.52
N ASN A 21 -8.36 2.89 8.45
CA ASN A 21 -7.88 3.02 9.81
C ASN A 21 -6.47 2.41 9.94
N ASP A 22 -5.45 3.27 10.01
CA ASP A 22 -4.04 2.86 10.08
C ASP A 22 -3.64 2.31 11.45
N GLU A 23 -4.31 2.72 12.53
CA GLU A 23 -4.08 2.18 13.87
C GLU A 23 -4.45 0.71 13.95
N LYS A 24 -5.61 0.32 13.41
CA LYS A 24 -6.03 -1.10 13.32
C LYS A 24 -4.99 -1.93 12.57
N LEU A 25 -4.52 -1.45 11.44
CA LEU A 25 -3.49 -2.14 10.65
C LEU A 25 -2.14 -2.23 11.38
N SER A 26 -1.78 -1.20 12.14
CA SER A 26 -0.54 -1.17 12.92
C SER A 26 -0.59 -2.18 14.08
N ASN A 27 -1.72 -2.23 14.77
CA ASN A 27 -1.97 -3.18 15.87
C ASN A 27 -1.94 -4.62 15.37
N LEU A 28 -2.62 -4.91 14.26
CA LEU A 28 -2.64 -6.24 13.64
C LEU A 28 -1.22 -6.69 13.28
N LYS A 29 -0.40 -5.78 12.72
CA LYS A 29 1.01 -6.05 12.41
C LYS A 29 1.94 -6.14 13.62
N LYS A 30 1.49 -5.78 14.83
CA LYS A 30 2.34 -5.54 16.01
C LYS A 30 3.50 -4.58 15.69
N ARG A 31 3.20 -3.52 14.92
CA ARG A 31 4.19 -2.56 14.45
C ARG A 31 4.30 -1.39 15.43
N PRO A 32 5.49 -0.80 15.63
CA PRO A 32 5.61 0.44 16.40
C PRO A 32 4.77 1.56 15.77
N THR A 33 4.06 2.32 16.61
CA THR A 33 3.22 3.46 16.18
C THR A 33 4.01 4.56 15.47
N THR A 34 5.32 4.63 15.71
CA THR A 34 6.24 5.55 15.03
C THR A 34 6.41 5.24 13.54
N GLN A 35 6.10 4.01 13.11
CA GLN A 35 6.36 3.56 11.76
C GLN A 35 5.09 3.66 10.88
N LYS A 36 4.98 4.76 10.14
CA LYS A 36 3.83 5.06 9.27
C LYS A 36 3.53 3.92 8.27
N ILE A 37 2.24 3.63 8.08
CA ILE A 37 1.76 2.72 7.03
C ILE A 37 1.70 3.48 5.69
N LEU A 38 2.01 2.77 4.60
CA LEU A 38 1.90 3.37 3.28
C LEU A 38 0.44 3.49 2.86
N GLN A 39 0.17 4.52 2.09
CA GLN A 39 -1.11 4.75 1.45
C GLN A 39 -1.05 4.29 0.00
N VAL A 40 -2.16 3.75 -0.48
CA VAL A 40 -2.35 3.28 -1.84
C VAL A 40 -3.44 4.12 -2.48
N VAL A 41 -3.13 4.70 -3.63
CA VAL A 41 -4.04 5.59 -4.37
C VAL A 41 -4.33 5.07 -5.76
N ASP A 42 -5.54 5.37 -6.24
CA ASP A 42 -6.02 4.97 -7.57
C ASP A 42 -5.42 5.83 -8.69
N SER A 43 -5.01 7.07 -8.43
CA SER A 43 -4.59 7.98 -9.50
C SER A 43 -3.61 9.05 -9.04
N PHE A 44 -2.92 9.65 -10.03
CA PHE A 44 -2.09 10.84 -9.79
C PHE A 44 -2.93 12.05 -9.36
N THR A 45 -4.20 12.10 -9.77
CA THR A 45 -5.14 13.15 -9.34
C THR A 45 -5.39 13.04 -7.84
N THR A 46 -5.70 11.83 -7.36
CA THR A 46 -5.86 11.54 -5.94
C THR A 46 -4.56 11.79 -5.17
N LEU A 47 -3.41 11.31 -5.67
CA LEU A 47 -2.11 11.55 -5.06
C LEU A 47 -1.85 13.05 -4.81
N LYS A 48 -2.19 13.90 -5.79
CA LYS A 48 -1.95 15.34 -5.73
C LYS A 48 -2.73 16.03 -4.60
N GLN A 49 -3.81 15.42 -4.11
CA GLN A 49 -4.57 15.93 -2.97
C GLN A 49 -3.80 15.74 -1.65
N TYR A 50 -2.94 14.73 -1.56
CA TYR A 50 -2.22 14.38 -0.33
C TYR A 50 -0.75 14.79 -0.33
N THR A 51 -0.10 14.87 -1.50
CA THR A 51 1.32 15.22 -1.58
C THR A 51 1.71 15.89 -2.90
N ARG A 52 2.76 16.72 -2.84
CA ARG A 52 3.37 17.34 -4.01
C ARG A 52 4.52 16.47 -4.51
N VAL A 53 4.42 16.02 -5.76
CA VAL A 53 5.53 15.37 -6.45
C VAL A 53 6.59 16.42 -6.86
N PRO A 54 7.87 16.29 -6.42
CA PRO A 54 8.93 17.18 -6.85
C PRO A 54 9.10 17.17 -8.38
N LYS A 55 9.32 18.34 -8.99
CA LYS A 55 9.38 18.49 -10.46
C LYS A 55 10.38 17.51 -11.10
N ASN A 56 11.56 17.36 -10.50
CA ASN A 56 12.63 16.48 -10.97
C ASN A 56 12.26 14.98 -10.97
N HIS A 57 11.26 14.58 -10.18
CA HIS A 57 10.87 13.18 -10.00
C HIS A 57 9.54 12.84 -10.67
N LYS A 58 8.84 13.79 -11.31
CA LYS A 58 7.54 13.53 -11.96
C LYS A 58 7.57 12.40 -12.98
N LYS A 59 8.58 12.37 -13.85
CA LYS A 59 8.75 11.33 -14.88
C LYS A 59 9.00 9.96 -14.25
N LEU A 60 9.82 9.90 -13.21
CA LEU A 60 10.10 8.68 -12.45
C LEU A 60 8.82 8.14 -11.81
N VAL A 61 8.12 8.98 -11.04
CA VAL A 61 6.90 8.61 -10.33
C VAL A 61 5.81 8.14 -11.31
N ARG A 62 5.70 8.77 -12.50
CA ARG A 62 4.74 8.35 -13.53
C ARG A 62 5.03 6.99 -14.16
N LYS A 63 6.30 6.61 -14.27
CA LYS A 63 6.72 5.37 -14.94
C LYS A 63 6.96 4.21 -13.98
N ALA A 64 7.07 4.49 -12.69
CA ALA A 64 7.35 3.47 -11.69
C ALA A 64 6.18 2.48 -11.59
N ARG A 65 6.52 1.19 -11.47
CA ARG A 65 5.57 0.10 -11.24
C ARG A 65 5.95 -0.59 -9.93
N LYS A 66 4.96 -1.08 -9.18
CA LYS A 66 5.18 -1.79 -7.91
C LYS A 66 6.18 -1.07 -6.99
N THR A 67 6.10 0.26 -6.93
CA THR A 67 7.07 1.12 -6.25
C THR A 67 6.34 2.05 -5.31
N THR A 68 6.78 2.09 -4.06
CA THR A 68 6.28 3.03 -3.05
C THR A 68 7.28 4.18 -2.90
N PHE A 69 6.79 5.41 -2.88
CA PHE A 69 7.61 6.60 -2.66
C PHE A 69 7.28 7.22 -1.30
N ILE A 70 8.31 7.47 -0.50
CA ILE A 70 8.24 8.34 0.67
C ILE A 70 8.46 9.77 0.18
N TYR A 71 7.46 10.63 0.35
CA TYR A 71 7.48 12.00 -0.16
C TYR A 71 8.08 12.98 0.86
N PRO A 72 8.37 14.23 0.45
CA PRO A 72 8.89 15.26 1.36
C PRO A 72 8.02 15.54 2.59
N ASN A 73 6.71 15.25 2.53
CA ASN A 73 5.80 15.34 3.67
C ASN A 73 5.87 14.13 4.61
N THR A 74 6.85 13.22 4.45
CA THR A 74 7.07 11.99 5.23
C THR A 74 6.04 10.88 5.04
N HIS A 75 4.98 11.12 4.26
CA HIS A 75 3.99 10.10 3.94
C HIS A 75 4.45 9.25 2.76
N SER A 76 4.07 7.98 2.78
CA SER A 76 4.45 7.00 1.77
C SER A 76 3.25 6.70 0.89
N PHE A 77 3.41 6.81 -0.43
CA PHE A 77 2.33 6.51 -1.37
C PHE A 77 2.78 5.53 -2.45
N ARG A 78 1.87 4.63 -2.83
CA ARG A 78 1.94 3.81 -4.04
C ARG A 78 0.74 4.14 -4.91
N ILE A 79 0.97 4.33 -6.20
CA ILE A 79 -0.11 4.46 -7.20
C ILE A 79 -0.33 3.09 -7.82
N ILE A 80 -1.57 2.62 -7.86
CA ILE A 80 -1.92 1.35 -8.53
C ILE A 80 -2.26 1.62 -9.99
N SER A 81 -1.72 0.78 -10.88
CA SER A 81 -1.95 0.88 -12.31
C SER A 81 -3.35 0.35 -12.64
N LYS A 82 -4.02 0.96 -13.64
CA LYS A 82 -5.39 0.59 -14.02
C LYS A 82 -5.51 -0.81 -14.59
N GLU A 83 -4.38 -1.34 -15.05
CA GLU A 83 -4.24 -2.68 -15.61
C GLU A 83 -4.12 -3.76 -14.51
N ASP A 84 -3.94 -3.36 -13.25
CA ASP A 84 -3.83 -4.29 -12.12
C ASP A 84 -5.22 -4.60 -11.52
N LYS A 85 -5.49 -5.88 -11.19
CA LYS A 85 -6.77 -6.29 -10.57
C LYS A 85 -7.03 -5.58 -9.24
N PHE A 86 -5.97 -5.25 -8.49
CA PHE A 86 -6.09 -4.53 -7.23
C PHE A 86 -6.64 -3.10 -7.41
N TYR A 87 -6.53 -2.53 -8.61
CA TYR A 87 -7.07 -1.21 -8.94
C TYR A 87 -8.57 -1.11 -8.65
N ASP A 88 -9.34 -2.13 -9.01
CA ASP A 88 -10.80 -2.13 -8.85
C ASP A 88 -11.23 -2.11 -7.39
N PHE A 89 -10.38 -2.63 -6.49
CA PHE A 89 -10.56 -2.48 -5.06
C PHE A 89 -10.21 -1.05 -4.62
N VAL A 90 -9.02 -0.56 -4.96
CA VAL A 90 -8.53 0.76 -4.52
C VAL A 90 -9.41 1.90 -5.02
N ARG A 91 -9.92 1.83 -6.26
CA ARG A 91 -10.77 2.89 -6.85
C ARG A 91 -12.07 3.12 -6.07
N LYS A 92 -12.55 2.11 -5.33
CA LYS A 92 -13.76 2.24 -4.48
C LYS A 92 -13.52 3.13 -3.27
N PHE A 93 -12.27 3.30 -2.84
CA PHE A 93 -11.87 4.15 -1.72
C PHE A 93 -11.09 5.40 -2.17
N LYS A 94 -10.50 5.38 -3.38
CA LYS A 94 -9.55 6.37 -3.94
C LYS A 94 -8.20 6.39 -3.21
N ASN A 95 -8.21 6.40 -1.88
CA ASN A 95 -7.05 6.32 -1.00
C ASN A 95 -7.32 5.36 0.17
N ILE A 96 -6.41 4.43 0.42
CA ILE A 96 -6.52 3.46 1.51
C ILE A 96 -5.14 3.12 2.06
N TYR A 97 -5.01 2.87 3.37
CA TYR A 97 -3.78 2.33 3.92
C TYR A 97 -3.63 0.86 3.54
N SER A 98 -2.40 0.43 3.29
CA SER A 98 -2.11 -0.96 2.97
C SER A 98 -0.81 -1.43 3.59
N THR A 99 -0.79 -2.66 4.07
CA THR A 99 0.39 -3.31 4.64
C THR A 99 0.35 -4.79 4.29
N SER A 100 1.50 -5.45 4.18
CA SER A 100 1.51 -6.90 3.90
C SER A 100 0.80 -7.69 5.01
N ALA A 101 0.11 -8.77 4.64
CA ALA A 101 -0.75 -9.55 5.53
C ALA A 101 0.03 -10.55 6.40
N ASN A 102 1.05 -10.07 7.09
CA ASN A 102 1.94 -10.87 7.93
C ASN A 102 2.22 -10.14 9.24
N ILE A 103 2.55 -10.88 10.28
CA ILE A 103 3.16 -10.31 11.49
C ILE A 103 4.50 -9.67 11.10
N THR A 104 4.86 -8.55 11.74
CA THR A 104 6.16 -7.89 11.52
C THR A 104 7.31 -8.91 11.63
N THR A 105 8.25 -8.86 10.68
CA THR A 105 9.39 -9.78 10.50
C THR A 105 9.10 -11.26 10.24
N LYS A 106 7.83 -11.68 10.09
CA LYS A 106 7.47 -13.05 9.72
C LYS A 106 7.08 -13.19 8.25
N SER A 107 7.11 -14.40 7.72
CA SER A 107 6.55 -14.73 6.39
C SER A 107 5.02 -14.62 6.40
N PHE A 108 4.41 -14.66 5.20
CA PHE A 108 2.96 -14.74 5.07
C PHE A 108 2.42 -16.03 5.71
N ASP A 109 1.30 -15.89 6.43
CA ASP A 109 0.54 -16.97 7.06
C ASP A 109 -0.93 -16.72 6.72
N GLU A 110 -1.51 -17.61 5.92
CA GLU A 110 -2.85 -17.45 5.40
C GLU A 110 -3.93 -17.62 6.48
N GLU A 111 -3.75 -18.55 7.42
CA GLU A 111 -4.70 -18.77 8.51
C GLU A 111 -4.76 -17.54 9.42
N PHE A 112 -3.59 -17.00 9.77
CA PHE A 112 -3.48 -15.73 10.47
C PHE A 112 -4.16 -14.61 9.68
N ALA A 113 -3.90 -14.53 8.38
CA ALA A 113 -4.41 -13.47 7.53
C ALA A 113 -5.95 -13.48 7.45
N ARG A 114 -6.55 -14.66 7.23
CA ARG A 114 -8.00 -14.84 7.13
C ARG A 114 -8.69 -14.59 8.48
N THR A 115 -8.11 -15.08 9.58
CA THR A 115 -8.68 -14.92 10.93
C THR A 115 -8.72 -13.46 11.39
N ASN A 116 -7.75 -12.65 10.96
CA ASN A 116 -7.64 -11.24 11.38
C ASN A 116 -8.30 -10.25 10.40
N ALA A 117 -8.95 -10.74 9.34
CA ALA A 117 -9.67 -9.91 8.39
C ALA A 117 -11.17 -9.83 8.72
N ASN A 118 -11.79 -8.68 8.53
CA ASN A 118 -13.26 -8.59 8.59
C ASN A 118 -13.89 -9.03 7.26
N ILE A 119 -13.23 -8.73 6.15
CA ILE A 119 -13.70 -9.05 4.80
C ILE A 119 -12.53 -9.63 4.01
N ILE A 120 -12.77 -10.75 3.37
CA ILE A 120 -11.84 -11.39 2.44
C ILE A 120 -12.28 -11.05 1.02
N VAL A 121 -11.39 -10.45 0.24
CA VAL A 121 -11.61 -10.11 -1.17
C VAL A 121 -10.65 -10.94 -2.01
N GLU A 122 -11.13 -12.12 -2.36
CA GLU A 122 -10.36 -13.12 -3.09
C GLU A 122 -10.69 -13.10 -4.58
N THR A 123 -9.66 -13.35 -5.40
CA THR A 123 -9.82 -13.56 -6.84
C THR A 123 -9.80 -15.05 -7.13
N LYS A 124 -10.17 -15.46 -8.36
CA LYS A 124 -10.12 -16.90 -8.74
C LYS A 124 -8.72 -17.50 -8.57
N GLU A 125 -7.68 -16.66 -8.61
CA GLU A 125 -6.29 -17.06 -8.45
C GLU A 125 -5.84 -17.21 -6.99
N GLY A 126 -6.71 -16.90 -6.02
CA GLY A 126 -6.39 -16.99 -4.59
C GLY A 126 -5.38 -15.95 -4.10
N PHE A 127 -4.79 -16.23 -2.93
CA PHE A 127 -3.71 -15.44 -2.34
C PHE A 127 -2.34 -16.04 -2.65
N SER A 128 -1.36 -15.19 -2.96
CA SER A 128 0.02 -15.64 -3.20
C SER A 128 1.03 -14.67 -2.62
N GLU A 129 2.06 -15.22 -1.97
CA GLU A 129 3.21 -14.44 -1.50
C GLU A 129 4.12 -14.12 -2.71
N THR A 130 4.22 -12.84 -3.05
CA THR A 130 5.08 -12.38 -4.14
C THR A 130 6.18 -11.45 -3.63
N VAL A 131 7.07 -11.06 -4.55
CA VAL A 131 8.08 -10.03 -4.30
C VAL A 131 7.42 -8.72 -3.88
N SER A 132 7.94 -8.16 -2.80
CA SER A 132 7.49 -6.89 -2.24
C SER A 132 8.00 -5.69 -3.06
N SER A 133 7.31 -4.55 -2.97
CA SER A 133 7.70 -3.35 -3.72
C SER A 133 9.07 -2.80 -3.37
N SER A 134 9.72 -2.15 -4.33
CA SER A 134 10.79 -1.21 -4.04
C SER A 134 10.26 0.03 -3.30
N ILE A 135 11.07 0.57 -2.40
CA ILE A 135 10.75 1.80 -1.65
C ILE A 135 11.84 2.83 -1.91
N TYR A 136 11.43 4.03 -2.31
CA TYR A 136 12.34 5.16 -2.51
C TYR A 136 11.94 6.38 -1.69
N LEU A 137 12.91 7.04 -1.08
CA LEU A 137 12.76 8.34 -0.46
C LEU A 137 13.00 9.44 -1.50
N LEU A 138 11.98 10.26 -1.73
CA LEU A 138 12.02 11.45 -2.58
C LEU A 138 12.35 12.68 -1.75
N LYS A 139 13.51 13.28 -2.03
CA LYS A 139 13.83 14.66 -1.62
C LYS A 139 13.52 15.61 -2.78
N LYS A 140 13.72 16.92 -2.57
CA LYS A 140 13.48 17.92 -3.64
C LYS A 140 14.29 17.65 -4.92
N LYS A 141 15.54 17.21 -4.77
CA LYS A 141 16.48 16.93 -5.88
C LYS A 141 17.09 15.52 -5.86
N LYS A 142 17.12 14.85 -4.70
CA LYS A 142 17.78 13.57 -4.50
C LYS A 142 16.75 12.44 -4.36
N LEU A 143 17.12 11.28 -4.88
CA LEU A 143 16.40 10.02 -4.72
C LEU A 143 17.29 9.08 -3.88
N LYS A 144 16.72 8.43 -2.86
CA LYS A 144 17.42 7.38 -2.09
C LYS A 144 16.60 6.10 -2.13
N LYS A 145 17.20 4.99 -2.58
CA LYS A 145 16.57 3.66 -2.48
C LYS A 145 16.66 3.19 -1.02
N ILE A 146 15.55 2.68 -0.50
CA ILE A 146 15.45 2.07 0.83
C ILE A 146 15.50 0.55 0.70
N ARG A 147 14.79 0.00 -0.29
CA ARG A 147 14.83 -1.41 -0.71
C ARG A 147 14.32 -1.57 -2.14
#